data_AF-A0A1C6YQS7-F1
#
_entry.id   AF-A0A1C6YQS7-F1
#
_cell.length_a   1.000
_cell.length_b   1.000
_cell.length_c   1.000
_cell.angle_alpha   90.00
_cell.angle_beta   90.00
_cell.angle_gamma   90.00
#
_symmetry.space_group_name_H-M   'P 1'
#
loop_
_entity.id
_entity.type
_entity.pdbx_description
1 polymer ?
#
loop_
_entity_poly.entity_id
_entity_poly.type
_entity_poly.pdbx_seq_one_letter_code
_entity_poly.pdbx_strand_id
1 'polypeptide(L)'
;MKKRLLCWLIIFQIFSLCLKIKSKIKPKIKYLFYIPSLCKQNGDNHKIKRMPFHHPFNKSIDNTNLYAVNCVNIKKNKINNLHLLITSPEAAKIYRLVVILLICYLKKIKQTGDTTKCVCIKNEDKDVINKINKLLSIPIISIGLSTNYVLNNELKKNEFYNIHKNMSLENKKKYHINSYEFNKINKNLKNFNIVFTPSISNADTLKRELSLRYFQKQKNNSIDVVWIASAISRANFEDPEMWGAEKEEEKDSNYDNKANHANVTRINCYDTKGICYSKTKLNENSIICLMSNSAVLSFYQNFGNKFNYVICMGKSCYTLLKKLNFINVYYPANSKLELLLNMLVKLHRKITKKNNEKNEIITNRKLEANLRNTTNNNYKHENQIDIQKFKCMNKQIRVVLTREKHKNYQIKKFLHKKNIPTQIIPCIKTEYKHEGITHLCNAFLSHIQEGP
;
A
#
# COMPACT_ATOMS: atom_id res chain seq x y z
N MET A 1 -55.37 -16.85 -2.95
CA MET A 1 -54.91 -16.10 -4.14
C MET A 1 -54.83 -14.57 -4.00
N LYS A 2 -55.56 -13.90 -3.07
CA LYS A 2 -55.65 -12.43 -3.02
C LYS A 2 -54.40 -11.66 -2.51
N LYS A 3 -53.52 -12.27 -1.70
CA LYS A 3 -52.29 -11.59 -1.19
C LYS A 3 -51.15 -11.46 -2.21
N ARG A 4 -51.05 -12.37 -3.19
CA ARG A 4 -49.99 -12.33 -4.22
C ARG A 4 -50.26 -11.26 -5.28
N LEU A 5 -51.53 -10.99 -5.60
CA LEU A 5 -51.93 -9.96 -6.57
C LEU A 5 -51.67 -8.54 -6.02
N LEU A 6 -51.89 -8.33 -4.71
CA LEU A 6 -51.66 -7.05 -4.05
C LEU A 6 -50.16 -6.68 -4.01
N CYS A 7 -49.28 -7.65 -3.78
CA CYS A 7 -47.83 -7.42 -3.87
C CYS A 7 -47.38 -7.04 -5.29
N TRP A 8 -47.98 -7.62 -6.33
CA TRP A 8 -47.65 -7.27 -7.71
C TRP A 8 -48.08 -5.85 -8.08
N LEU A 9 -49.27 -5.42 -7.64
CA LEU A 9 -49.78 -4.07 -7.92
C LEU A 9 -48.93 -2.96 -7.25
N ILE A 10 -48.41 -3.22 -6.04
CA ILE A 10 -47.53 -2.27 -5.33
C ILE A 10 -46.12 -2.25 -5.91
N ILE A 11 -45.55 -3.43 -6.24
CA ILE A 11 -44.20 -3.54 -6.81
C ILE A 11 -44.13 -2.89 -8.20
N PHE A 12 -45.19 -2.98 -9.01
CA PHE A 12 -45.18 -2.44 -10.36
C PHE A 12 -45.17 -0.90 -10.39
N GLN A 13 -45.89 -0.24 -9.47
CA GLN A 13 -45.85 1.22 -9.37
C GLN A 13 -44.51 1.73 -8.83
N ILE A 14 -43.89 1.04 -7.88
CA ILE A 14 -42.54 1.36 -7.38
C ILE A 14 -41.50 1.17 -8.50
N PHE A 15 -41.62 0.10 -9.28
CA PHE A 15 -40.71 -0.18 -10.39
C PHE A 15 -40.84 0.83 -11.54
N SER A 16 -42.07 1.26 -11.86
CA SER A 16 -42.36 2.32 -12.82
C SER A 16 -41.83 3.70 -12.37
N LEU A 17 -41.97 4.01 -11.08
CA LEU A 17 -41.40 5.23 -10.49
C LEU A 17 -39.87 5.22 -10.52
N CYS A 18 -39.24 4.07 -10.23
CA CYS A 18 -37.79 3.87 -10.34
C CYS A 18 -37.28 3.99 -11.79
N LEU A 19 -38.07 3.59 -12.80
CA LEU A 19 -37.74 3.75 -14.21
C LEU A 19 -37.85 5.21 -14.68
N LYS A 20 -38.86 5.96 -14.19
CA LYS A 20 -39.01 7.41 -14.47
C LYS A 20 -37.91 8.27 -13.84
N ILE A 21 -37.37 7.87 -12.69
CA ILE A 21 -36.22 8.55 -12.06
C ILE A 21 -34.91 8.24 -12.82
N LYS A 22 -34.82 7.07 -13.47
CA LYS A 22 -33.64 6.62 -14.21
C LYS A 22 -33.38 7.41 -15.51
N SER A 23 -34.40 7.99 -16.13
CA SER A 23 -34.24 8.77 -17.38
C SER A 23 -33.77 10.21 -17.16
N LYS A 24 -33.95 10.77 -15.94
CA LYS A 24 -33.48 12.14 -15.60
C LYS A 24 -32.10 12.19 -14.95
N ILE A 25 -31.47 11.04 -14.68
CA ILE A 25 -30.14 10.98 -14.06
C ILE A 25 -29.23 10.08 -14.88
N LYS A 26 -28.61 10.64 -15.92
CA LYS A 26 -27.24 10.28 -16.37
C LYS A 26 -26.65 11.42 -17.20
N PRO A 27 -25.36 11.76 -17.00
CA PRO A 27 -24.27 10.81 -16.80
C PRO A 27 -23.49 11.02 -15.49
N LYS A 28 -23.89 10.39 -14.37
CA LYS A 28 -23.05 10.38 -13.13
C LYS A 28 -22.97 9.04 -12.38
N ILE A 29 -23.52 7.95 -12.91
CA ILE A 29 -23.39 6.61 -12.29
C ILE A 29 -22.97 5.58 -13.33
N LYS A 30 -21.66 5.44 -13.53
CA LYS A 30 -21.06 4.30 -14.27
C LYS A 30 -20.14 3.43 -13.40
N TYR A 31 -20.04 3.72 -12.10
CA TYR A 31 -19.21 2.95 -11.16
C TYR A 31 -19.97 2.61 -9.88
N LEU A 32 -20.98 1.77 -9.98
CA LEU A 32 -21.46 1.00 -8.83
C LEU A 32 -22.14 -0.26 -9.36
N PHE A 33 -21.78 -1.40 -8.79
CA PHE A 33 -22.21 -2.77 -9.14
C PHE A 33 -21.43 -3.47 -10.26
N TYR A 34 -20.27 -4.04 -9.87
CA TYR A 34 -19.85 -5.34 -10.37
C TYR A 34 -19.48 -6.21 -9.17
N ILE A 35 -20.39 -7.13 -8.81
CA ILE A 35 -20.12 -8.26 -7.91
C ILE A 35 -20.20 -9.49 -8.81
N PRO A 36 -19.09 -10.19 -9.11
CA PRO A 36 -19.20 -11.53 -9.66
C PRO A 36 -19.88 -12.39 -8.59
N SER A 37 -21.06 -12.87 -8.94
CA SER A 37 -21.93 -13.70 -8.15
C SER A 37 -21.22 -14.90 -7.55
N LEU A 38 -21.52 -15.11 -6.27
CA LEU A 38 -21.51 -16.40 -5.58
C LEU A 38 -22.11 -17.50 -6.47
N CYS A 39 -21.27 -18.40 -6.98
CA CYS A 39 -21.70 -19.75 -7.31
C CYS A 39 -21.13 -20.69 -6.26
N LYS A 40 -22.01 -21.17 -5.37
CA LYS A 40 -21.85 -22.48 -4.75
C LYS A 40 -21.80 -23.51 -5.88
N GLN A 41 -20.75 -24.33 -5.93
CA GLN A 41 -20.82 -25.62 -6.61
C GLN A 41 -20.60 -26.70 -5.55
N ASN A 42 -21.71 -27.34 -5.19
CA ASN A 42 -21.70 -28.71 -4.69
C ASN A 42 -21.14 -29.61 -5.82
N GLY A 43 -20.54 -30.73 -5.42
CA GLY A 43 -19.89 -31.67 -6.34
C GLY A 43 -20.83 -32.15 -7.46
N ASP A 44 -20.28 -32.25 -8.66
CA ASP A 44 -20.04 -33.53 -9.31
C ASP A 44 -19.20 -33.37 -10.58
N ASN A 45 -18.51 -34.45 -10.91
CA ASN A 45 -17.57 -34.59 -12.01
C ASN A 45 -18.17 -34.19 -13.37
N HIS A 46 -17.72 -33.07 -13.94
CA HIS A 46 -17.67 -32.92 -15.39
C HIS A 46 -16.41 -32.13 -15.82
N LYS A 47 -15.64 -32.74 -16.73
CA LYS A 47 -14.53 -32.11 -17.47
C LYS A 47 -15.03 -30.87 -18.19
N ILE A 48 -14.77 -29.68 -17.64
CA ILE A 48 -15.01 -28.41 -18.34
C ILE A 48 -13.78 -28.06 -19.16
N LYS A 49 -13.96 -28.06 -20.49
CA LYS A 49 -12.99 -27.58 -21.49
C LYS A 49 -12.47 -26.20 -21.08
N ARG A 50 -11.13 -26.04 -21.08
CA ARG A 50 -10.49 -24.73 -21.02
C ARG A 50 -11.00 -23.90 -22.21
N MET A 51 -11.80 -22.86 -21.94
CA MET A 51 -12.00 -21.80 -22.93
C MET A 51 -10.70 -20.99 -23.03
N PRO A 52 -10.11 -20.84 -24.22
CA PRO A 52 -8.98 -19.94 -24.41
C PRO A 52 -9.48 -18.51 -24.30
N PHE A 53 -8.91 -17.75 -23.35
CA PHE A 53 -9.04 -16.29 -23.37
C PHE A 53 -8.20 -15.77 -24.54
N HIS A 54 -8.83 -15.60 -25.70
CA HIS A 54 -8.28 -14.83 -26.81
C HIS A 54 -8.25 -13.35 -26.40
N HIS A 55 -7.06 -12.86 -26.05
CA HIS A 55 -6.75 -11.43 -26.09
C HIS A 55 -6.73 -10.97 -27.55
N PRO A 56 -7.51 -9.95 -27.96
CA PRO A 56 -7.31 -9.32 -29.26
C PRO A 56 -6.26 -8.22 -29.10
N PHE A 57 -5.00 -8.60 -28.93
CA PHE A 57 -3.85 -7.72 -29.18
C PHE A 57 -2.69 -8.60 -29.64
N ASN A 58 -2.82 -9.09 -30.87
CA ASN A 58 -1.71 -9.62 -31.64
C ASN A 58 -1.78 -9.00 -33.03
N LYS A 59 -1.17 -7.82 -33.17
CA LYS A 59 -0.59 -7.38 -34.43
C LYS A 59 0.90 -7.25 -34.17
N SER A 60 1.65 -8.03 -34.92
CA SER A 60 3.10 -7.96 -35.07
C SER A 60 3.51 -6.50 -35.23
N ILE A 61 4.27 -6.00 -34.25
CA ILE A 61 5.05 -4.78 -34.44
C ILE A 61 6.46 -5.27 -34.70
N ASP A 62 6.88 -5.10 -35.94
CA ASP A 62 8.23 -5.38 -36.38
C ASP A 62 9.25 -4.68 -35.47
N ASN A 63 10.28 -5.45 -35.13
CA ASN A 63 11.46 -4.97 -34.44
C ASN A 63 12.18 -3.97 -35.33
N THR A 64 11.99 -2.67 -35.09
CA THR A 64 12.96 -1.59 -35.30
C THR A 64 12.30 -0.27 -34.86
N ASN A 65 13.00 0.53 -34.05
CA ASN A 65 12.61 1.87 -33.55
C ASN A 65 11.72 1.98 -32.29
N LEU A 66 12.07 1.24 -31.24
CA LEU A 66 11.43 1.25 -29.91
C LEU A 66 11.78 2.48 -29.02
N TYR A 67 12.08 3.64 -29.62
CA TYR A 67 12.42 4.87 -28.88
C TYR A 67 11.44 6.04 -29.02
N ALA A 68 10.30 5.89 -29.71
CA ALA A 68 9.45 7.05 -30.01
C ALA A 68 7.95 6.95 -29.74
N VAL A 69 7.36 5.80 -29.42
CA VAL A 69 5.89 5.69 -29.46
C VAL A 69 5.32 5.03 -28.21
N ASN A 70 5.34 5.78 -27.12
CA ASN A 70 4.26 5.92 -26.13
C ASN A 70 4.67 6.90 -25.02
N CYS A 71 5.31 8.01 -25.42
CA CYS A 71 5.09 9.27 -24.72
C CYS A 71 3.59 9.55 -24.90
N VAL A 72 2.77 9.24 -23.89
CA VAL A 72 1.52 9.99 -23.71
C VAL A 72 1.91 11.44 -23.93
N ASN A 73 1.21 12.12 -24.84
CA ASN A 73 1.37 13.55 -25.15
C ASN A 73 1.42 14.38 -23.85
N ILE A 74 2.56 14.39 -23.18
CA ILE A 74 3.13 15.57 -22.59
C ILE A 74 3.37 16.39 -23.84
N LYS A 75 2.35 17.17 -24.24
CA LYS A 75 2.52 18.23 -25.22
C LYS A 75 3.85 18.91 -24.88
N LYS A 76 4.56 19.39 -25.88
CA LYS A 76 5.71 20.32 -25.77
C LYS A 76 5.30 21.63 -25.06
N ASN A 77 4.61 21.54 -23.94
CA ASN A 77 4.19 22.61 -23.07
C ASN A 77 5.22 22.63 -21.97
N LYS A 78 6.02 23.69 -21.98
CA LYS A 78 7.03 24.06 -20.99
C LYS A 78 6.52 23.73 -19.57
N ILE A 79 7.16 22.79 -18.87
CA ILE A 79 6.78 22.44 -17.49
C ILE A 79 7.40 23.50 -16.56
N ASN A 80 6.76 24.67 -16.51
CA ASN A 80 7.28 25.81 -15.77
C ASN A 80 7.17 25.67 -14.24
N ASN A 81 6.27 24.81 -13.74
CA ASN A 81 5.94 24.74 -12.31
C ASN A 81 5.67 23.31 -11.79
N LEU A 82 6.64 22.41 -12.03
CA LEU A 82 6.54 20.99 -11.64
C LEU A 82 6.49 20.82 -10.11
N HIS A 83 5.50 20.08 -9.63
CA HIS A 83 5.38 19.62 -8.25
C HIS A 83 5.35 18.08 -8.19
N LEU A 84 5.77 17.54 -7.06
CA LEU A 84 5.72 16.11 -6.79
C LEU A 84 4.71 15.78 -5.71
N LEU A 85 3.81 14.87 -6.02
CA LEU A 85 2.88 14.30 -5.04
C LEU A 85 3.36 12.91 -4.62
N ILE A 86 3.69 12.76 -3.34
CA ILE A 86 4.19 11.51 -2.75
C ILE A 86 3.25 11.05 -1.64
N THR A 87 2.50 9.99 -1.93
CA THR A 87 1.42 9.50 -1.07
C THR A 87 1.78 8.22 -0.29
N SER A 88 3.05 7.82 -0.27
CA SER A 88 3.51 6.70 0.56
C SER A 88 5.02 6.72 0.82
N PRO A 89 5.49 6.04 1.88
CA PRO A 89 6.91 5.80 2.09
C PRO A 89 7.58 5.05 0.92
N GLU A 90 6.89 4.12 0.25
CA GLU A 90 7.46 3.39 -0.88
C GLU A 90 7.66 4.28 -2.11
N ALA A 91 6.72 5.20 -2.36
CA ALA A 91 6.85 6.22 -3.40
C ALA A 91 8.04 7.15 -3.11
N ALA A 92 8.25 7.54 -1.85
CA ALA A 92 9.43 8.33 -1.46
C ALA A 92 10.75 7.59 -1.71
N LYS A 93 10.81 6.28 -1.48
CA LYS A 93 12.02 5.48 -1.80
C LYS A 93 12.33 5.48 -3.28
N ILE A 94 11.29 5.31 -4.11
CA ILE A 94 11.43 5.32 -5.58
C ILE A 94 11.89 6.70 -6.05
N TYR A 95 11.29 7.77 -5.55
CA TYR A 95 11.71 9.14 -5.87
C TYR A 95 13.18 9.36 -5.53
N ARG A 96 13.58 9.05 -4.29
CA ARG A 96 14.96 9.22 -3.83
C ARG A 96 15.94 8.39 -4.66
N LEU A 97 15.56 7.17 -5.04
CA LEU A 97 16.35 6.36 -5.96
C LEU A 97 16.52 7.02 -7.33
N VAL A 98 15.42 7.48 -7.94
CA VAL A 98 15.44 8.15 -9.25
C VAL A 98 16.37 9.35 -9.20
N VAL A 99 16.28 10.18 -8.16
CA VAL A 99 17.20 11.31 -7.95
C VAL A 99 18.67 10.85 -7.92
N ILE A 100 18.99 9.78 -7.18
CA ILE A 100 20.35 9.23 -7.14
C ILE A 100 20.81 8.77 -8.52
N LEU A 101 19.97 8.04 -9.27
CA LEU A 101 20.31 7.57 -10.61
C LEU A 101 20.55 8.73 -11.58
N LEU A 102 19.74 9.78 -11.50
CA LEU A 102 19.87 10.96 -12.35
C LEU A 102 21.13 11.77 -12.02
N ILE A 103 21.46 11.95 -10.73
CA ILE A 103 22.72 12.58 -10.33
C ILE A 103 23.92 11.78 -10.85
N CYS A 104 23.88 10.45 -10.74
CA CYS A 104 24.91 9.59 -11.32
C CYS A 104 25.03 9.75 -12.83
N TYR A 105 23.90 9.73 -13.53
CA TYR A 105 23.85 9.91 -14.98
C TYR A 105 24.46 11.25 -15.41
N LEU A 106 24.06 12.36 -14.78
CA LEU A 106 24.60 13.69 -15.06
C LEU A 106 26.11 13.78 -14.79
N LYS A 107 26.60 13.11 -13.74
CA LYS A 107 28.05 13.03 -13.45
C LYS A 107 28.82 12.15 -14.44
N LYS A 108 28.18 11.17 -15.08
CA LYS A 108 28.82 10.23 -16.02
C LYS A 108 28.91 10.74 -17.45
N ILE A 109 27.93 11.54 -17.91
CA ILE A 109 28.02 12.23 -19.21
C ILE A 109 29.34 13.02 -19.29
N LYS A 110 29.80 13.58 -18.17
CA LYS A 110 31.11 14.26 -18.05
C LYS A 110 32.33 13.37 -18.35
N GLN A 111 32.29 12.08 -18.03
CA GLN A 111 33.44 11.18 -18.14
C GLN A 111 33.62 10.55 -19.53
N THR A 112 32.65 10.71 -20.43
CA THR A 112 32.62 10.08 -21.76
C THR A 112 32.70 11.08 -22.91
N GLY A 113 32.96 12.36 -22.61
CA GLY A 113 33.36 13.34 -23.60
C GLY A 113 34.75 13.00 -24.15
N ASP A 114 34.78 12.76 -25.46
CA ASP A 114 35.93 12.53 -26.33
C ASP A 114 37.30 12.93 -25.73
N THR A 115 38.13 11.95 -25.38
CA THR A 115 39.48 12.14 -24.80
C THR A 115 40.51 12.68 -25.80
N THR A 116 40.10 13.22 -26.94
CA THR A 116 40.99 13.74 -27.98
C THR A 116 41.04 15.26 -28.04
N LYS A 117 40.20 15.99 -27.29
CA LYS A 117 40.30 17.46 -27.17
C LYS A 117 40.42 17.87 -25.71
N CYS A 118 41.67 18.09 -25.30
CA CYS A 118 42.01 18.80 -24.07
C CYS A 118 41.49 20.25 -24.19
N VAL A 119 40.27 20.50 -23.70
CA VAL A 119 39.74 21.86 -23.54
C VAL A 119 39.50 22.10 -22.05
N CYS A 120 40.09 23.18 -21.58
CA CYS A 120 40.21 23.57 -20.19
C CYS A 120 38.85 23.62 -19.45
N ILE A 121 38.78 22.86 -18.37
CA ILE A 121 37.65 22.76 -17.43
C ILE A 121 37.64 23.99 -16.53
N LYS A 122 36.67 24.92 -16.71
CA LYS A 122 36.20 25.83 -15.63
C LYS A 122 34.71 26.23 -15.70
N ASN A 123 34.04 26.18 -16.87
CA ASN A 123 32.65 26.67 -17.01
C ASN A 123 31.56 25.59 -17.07
N GLU A 124 31.89 24.32 -17.33
CA GLU A 124 30.90 23.23 -17.53
C GLU A 124 30.39 22.58 -16.23
N ASP A 125 31.11 22.75 -15.11
CA ASP A 125 30.66 22.26 -13.80
C ASP A 125 29.42 23.01 -13.29
N LYS A 126 29.23 24.28 -13.71
CA LYS A 126 28.07 25.08 -13.32
C LYS A 126 26.76 24.52 -13.90
N ASP A 127 26.74 24.03 -15.14
CA ASP A 127 25.53 23.50 -15.77
C ASP A 127 25.04 22.21 -15.08
N VAL A 128 25.94 21.27 -14.81
CA VAL A 128 25.61 20.03 -14.09
C VAL A 128 25.15 20.34 -12.66
N ILE A 129 25.83 21.25 -11.96
CA ILE A 129 25.42 21.69 -10.62
C ILE A 129 24.04 22.35 -10.69
N ASN A 130 23.78 23.22 -11.67
CA ASN A 130 22.48 23.86 -11.86
C ASN A 130 21.38 22.84 -12.13
N LYS A 131 21.62 21.83 -12.97
CA LYS A 131 20.67 20.73 -13.24
C LYS A 131 20.38 19.90 -11.99
N ILE A 132 21.41 19.59 -11.20
CA ILE A 132 21.24 18.90 -9.91
C ILE A 132 20.45 19.77 -8.93
N ASN A 133 20.76 21.06 -8.84
CA ASN A 133 20.04 21.99 -7.97
C ASN A 133 18.57 22.12 -8.39
N LYS A 134 18.29 22.22 -9.70
CA LYS A 134 16.94 22.22 -10.27
C LYS A 134 16.18 20.94 -9.94
N LEU A 135 16.85 19.77 -9.99
CA LEU A 135 16.26 18.49 -9.59
C LEU A 135 15.91 18.45 -8.10
N LEU A 136 16.80 18.96 -7.23
CA LEU A 136 16.62 18.92 -5.78
C LEU A 136 15.65 19.99 -5.25
N SER A 137 15.44 21.07 -6.02
CA SER A 137 14.53 22.16 -5.68
C SER A 137 13.07 21.88 -6.06
N ILE A 138 12.77 20.78 -6.76
CA ILE A 138 11.38 20.41 -7.12
C ILE A 138 10.52 20.36 -5.85
N PRO A 139 9.45 21.18 -5.77
CA PRO A 139 8.53 21.17 -4.64
C PRO A 139 7.84 19.81 -4.42
N ILE A 140 7.87 19.32 -3.18
CA ILE A 140 7.27 18.04 -2.78
C ILE A 140 6.08 18.26 -1.85
N ILE A 141 4.93 17.76 -2.30
CA ILE A 141 3.72 17.55 -1.51
C ILE A 141 3.76 16.12 -0.96
N SER A 142 3.79 15.99 0.37
CA SER A 142 3.91 14.70 1.05
C SER A 142 2.72 14.40 1.93
N ILE A 143 2.23 13.15 1.91
CA ILE A 143 1.08 12.71 2.72
C ILE A 143 1.37 12.66 4.23
N GLY A 144 2.62 12.71 4.70
CA GLY A 144 2.88 12.65 6.13
C GLY A 144 4.32 12.37 6.56
N LEU A 145 4.51 12.38 7.88
CA LEU A 145 5.82 12.27 8.52
C LEU A 145 6.61 11.01 8.15
N SER A 146 5.94 9.88 7.92
CA SER A 146 6.64 8.66 7.52
C SER A 146 7.24 8.75 6.11
N THR A 147 6.58 9.48 5.21
CA THR A 147 7.10 9.81 3.88
C THR A 147 8.22 10.85 3.98
N ASN A 148 8.04 11.90 4.80
CA ASN A 148 9.06 12.93 5.05
C ASN A 148 10.35 12.32 5.62
N TYR A 149 10.21 11.35 6.53
CA TYR A 149 11.33 10.62 7.09
C TYR A 149 12.13 9.90 5.99
N VAL A 150 11.48 9.20 5.06
CA VAL A 150 12.18 8.53 3.95
C VAL A 150 12.86 9.54 3.02
N LEU A 151 12.21 10.67 2.75
CA LEU A 151 12.80 11.72 1.92
C LEU A 151 14.06 12.28 2.58
N ASN A 152 14.02 12.57 3.88
CA ASN A 152 15.12 13.25 4.59
C ASN A 152 16.21 12.32 5.13
N ASN A 153 16.05 10.99 5.02
CA ASN A 153 17.02 10.02 5.54
C ASN A 153 17.57 9.12 4.43
N GLU A 154 18.76 8.55 4.70
CA GLU A 154 19.43 7.63 3.79
C GLU A 154 18.60 6.37 3.54
N LEU A 155 18.51 5.96 2.27
CA LEU A 155 17.99 4.64 1.93
C LEU A 155 18.92 3.55 2.43
N LYS A 156 18.36 2.49 3.01
CA LYS A 156 19.18 1.33 3.36
C LYS A 156 19.63 0.61 2.11
N LYS A 157 20.85 0.04 2.11
CA LYS A 157 21.42 -0.73 0.98
C LYS A 157 20.44 -1.78 0.42
N ASN A 158 19.70 -2.43 1.30
CA ASN A 158 18.74 -3.49 0.95
C ASN A 158 17.52 -2.93 0.19
N GLU A 159 17.11 -1.69 0.48
CA GLU A 159 16.00 -1.01 -0.18
C GLU A 159 16.39 -0.61 -1.60
N PHE A 160 17.61 -0.10 -1.77
CA PHE A 160 18.21 0.13 -3.09
C PHE A 160 18.25 -1.15 -3.93
N TYR A 161 18.83 -2.22 -3.38
CA TYR A 161 18.98 -3.47 -4.09
C TYR A 161 17.63 -4.03 -4.55
N ASN A 162 16.59 -3.94 -3.71
CA ASN A 162 15.26 -4.41 -4.07
C ASN A 162 14.65 -3.65 -5.24
N ILE A 163 14.79 -2.32 -5.30
CA ILE A 163 14.24 -1.55 -6.43
C ILE A 163 15.11 -1.74 -7.67
N HIS A 164 16.43 -1.64 -7.53
CA HIS A 164 17.39 -1.78 -8.62
C HIS A 164 17.35 -3.17 -9.28
N LYS A 165 17.21 -4.24 -8.49
CA LYS A 165 17.07 -5.61 -9.02
C LYS A 165 15.90 -5.72 -10.00
N ASN A 166 14.80 -5.00 -9.74
CA ASN A 166 13.59 -5.03 -10.55
C ASN A 166 13.60 -4.04 -11.73
N MET A 167 14.69 -3.29 -11.98
CA MET A 167 14.84 -2.52 -13.22
C MET A 167 15.24 -3.43 -14.39
N SER A 168 14.86 -3.04 -15.61
CA SER A 168 15.31 -3.71 -16.85
C SER A 168 16.83 -3.66 -17.01
N LEU A 169 17.35 -4.57 -17.83
CA LEU A 169 18.75 -4.62 -18.21
C LEU A 169 19.19 -3.33 -18.91
N GLU A 170 18.35 -2.75 -19.76
CA GLU A 170 18.67 -1.53 -20.50
C GLU A 170 18.83 -0.32 -19.57
N ASN A 171 17.92 -0.14 -18.60
CA ASN A 171 18.09 0.88 -17.59
C ASN A 171 19.28 0.61 -16.66
N LYS A 172 19.60 -0.66 -16.36
CA LYS A 172 20.81 -0.99 -15.61
C LYS A 172 22.08 -0.62 -16.36
N LYS A 173 22.07 -0.70 -17.70
CA LYS A 173 23.17 -0.19 -18.53
C LYS A 173 23.22 1.34 -18.49
N LYS A 174 22.09 2.02 -18.74
CA LYS A 174 21.97 3.49 -18.75
C LYS A 174 22.31 4.14 -17.41
N TYR A 175 21.86 3.52 -16.31
CA TYR A 175 22.02 4.02 -14.94
C TYR A 175 22.94 3.12 -14.11
N HIS A 176 23.94 2.48 -14.74
CA HIS A 176 24.88 1.62 -14.02
C HIS A 176 25.47 2.39 -12.84
N ILE A 177 25.29 1.89 -11.61
CA ILE A 177 25.77 2.53 -10.39
C ILE A 177 26.36 1.47 -9.48
N ASN A 178 27.61 1.67 -9.06
CA ASN A 178 28.21 0.77 -8.08
C ASN A 178 27.73 1.14 -6.66
N SER A 179 27.90 0.20 -5.72
CA SER A 179 27.43 0.41 -4.33
C SER A 179 28.12 1.58 -3.63
N TYR A 180 29.37 1.90 -3.98
CA TYR A 180 30.13 2.99 -3.37
C TYR A 180 29.59 4.36 -3.80
N GLU A 181 29.40 4.56 -5.10
CA GLU A 181 28.81 5.78 -5.68
C GLU A 181 27.40 6.01 -5.14
N PHE A 182 26.57 4.96 -5.11
CA PHE A 182 25.23 5.02 -4.54
C PHE A 182 25.28 5.53 -3.10
N ASN A 183 26.11 4.92 -2.25
CA ASN A 183 26.21 5.31 -0.85
C ASN A 183 26.72 6.74 -0.67
N LYS A 184 27.69 7.17 -1.49
CA LYS A 184 28.23 8.53 -1.45
C LYS A 184 27.16 9.58 -1.76
N ILE A 185 26.36 9.37 -2.82
CA ILE A 185 25.27 10.30 -3.16
C ILE A 185 24.16 10.22 -2.12
N ASN A 186 23.74 9.02 -1.73
CA ASN A 186 22.66 8.81 -0.78
C ASN A 186 22.95 9.48 0.58
N LYS A 187 24.19 9.46 1.07
CA LYS A 187 24.57 10.18 2.31
C LYS A 187 24.39 11.70 2.23
N ASN A 188 24.61 12.26 1.05
CA ASN A 188 24.61 13.71 0.82
C ASN A 188 23.22 14.26 0.49
N LEU A 189 22.28 13.41 0.08
CA LEU A 189 20.90 13.81 -0.16
C LEU A 189 20.15 13.97 1.16
N LYS A 190 20.06 15.20 1.67
CA LYS A 190 19.24 15.56 2.83
C LYS A 190 18.38 16.78 2.47
N ASN A 191 17.29 16.97 3.20
CA ASN A 191 16.44 18.15 3.10
C ASN A 191 15.84 18.37 1.70
N PHE A 192 15.14 17.37 1.17
CA PHE A 192 14.35 17.62 -0.05
C PHE A 192 13.32 18.72 0.20
N ASN A 193 12.97 19.45 -0.85
CA ASN A 193 12.07 20.61 -0.78
C ASN A 193 10.60 20.20 -0.50
N ILE A 194 10.31 19.79 0.73
CA ILE A 194 8.95 19.45 1.17
C ILE A 194 8.21 20.75 1.49
N VAL A 195 7.30 21.13 0.60
CA VAL A 195 6.54 22.38 0.68
C VAL A 195 5.18 22.23 1.34
N PHE A 196 4.68 21.00 1.47
CA PHE A 196 3.39 20.73 2.08
C PHE A 196 3.33 19.35 2.74
N THR A 197 2.70 19.29 3.92
CA THR A 197 2.34 18.05 4.61
C THR A 197 1.02 18.28 5.36
N PRO A 198 0.01 17.42 5.23
CA PRO A 198 -1.29 17.62 5.85
C PRO A 198 -1.23 17.38 7.37
N SER A 199 -2.19 17.93 8.11
CA SER A 199 -2.27 17.73 9.57
C SER A 199 -2.47 16.26 9.96
N ILE A 200 -3.22 15.49 9.16
CA ILE A 200 -3.46 14.06 9.36
C ILE A 200 -3.05 13.29 8.10
N SER A 201 -2.27 12.23 8.28
CA SER A 201 -1.74 11.42 7.19
C SER A 201 -2.78 10.47 6.58
N ASN A 202 -3.69 11.04 5.79
CA ASN A 202 -4.66 10.31 4.97
C ASN A 202 -4.98 11.08 3.68
N ALA A 203 -5.55 10.40 2.68
CA ALA A 203 -5.78 10.97 1.37
C ALA A 203 -6.81 12.10 1.38
N ASP A 204 -7.88 11.94 2.16
CA ASP A 204 -9.01 12.89 2.18
C ASP A 204 -8.58 14.22 2.83
N THR A 205 -7.87 14.15 3.95
CA THR A 205 -7.26 15.32 4.60
C THR A 205 -6.21 15.97 3.70
N LEU A 206 -5.39 15.19 2.99
CA LEU A 206 -4.41 15.74 2.05
C LEU A 206 -5.09 16.57 0.95
N LYS A 207 -6.12 16.01 0.29
CA LYS A 207 -6.87 16.73 -0.76
C LYS A 207 -7.49 18.02 -0.24
N ARG A 208 -8.20 17.93 0.88
CA ARG A 208 -8.89 19.07 1.48
C ARG A 208 -7.91 20.18 1.86
N GLU A 209 -6.85 19.86 2.59
CA GLU A 209 -5.88 20.87 3.02
C GLU A 209 -5.01 21.38 1.87
N LEU A 210 -4.75 20.58 0.84
CA LEU A 210 -4.10 21.07 -0.39
C LEU A 210 -4.93 22.16 -1.06
N SER A 211 -6.23 21.91 -1.26
CA SER A 211 -7.16 22.89 -1.81
C SER A 211 -7.18 24.16 -0.95
N LEU A 212 -7.43 24.01 0.36
CA LEU A 212 -7.67 25.14 1.27
C LEU A 212 -6.42 25.94 1.65
N ARG A 213 -5.26 25.29 1.79
CA ARG A 213 -4.08 25.94 2.41
C ARG A 213 -2.93 26.14 1.45
N TYR A 214 -2.78 25.23 0.48
CA TYR A 214 -1.65 25.26 -0.43
C TYR A 214 -2.00 26.01 -1.71
N PHE A 215 -3.00 25.55 -2.46
CA PHE A 215 -3.35 26.12 -3.76
C PHE A 215 -4.04 27.49 -3.65
N GLN A 216 -4.80 27.76 -2.58
CA GLN A 216 -5.35 29.10 -2.34
C GLN A 216 -4.29 30.20 -2.25
N LYS A 217 -3.07 29.87 -1.78
CA LYS A 217 -1.97 30.81 -1.62
C LYS A 217 -1.10 30.96 -2.88
N GLN A 218 -1.32 30.13 -3.90
CA GLN A 218 -0.58 30.22 -5.16
C GLN A 218 -1.20 31.31 -6.04
N LYS A 219 -0.35 32.20 -6.60
CA LYS A 219 -0.77 33.14 -7.66
C LYS A 219 -1.19 32.32 -8.89
N ASN A 220 -2.19 32.80 -9.65
CA ASN A 220 -2.96 32.16 -10.76
C ASN A 220 -2.16 31.45 -11.89
N ASN A 221 -1.21 30.59 -11.56
CA ASN A 221 -0.41 29.83 -12.52
C ASN A 221 -0.82 28.36 -12.47
N SER A 222 -0.91 27.74 -13.65
CA SER A 222 -1.09 26.30 -13.77
C SER A 222 0.07 25.55 -13.10
N ILE A 223 -0.25 24.54 -12.30
CA ILE A 223 0.73 23.68 -11.63
C ILE A 223 0.65 22.29 -12.21
N ASP A 224 1.78 21.77 -12.71
CA ASP A 224 1.87 20.37 -13.11
C ASP A 224 2.30 19.52 -11.92
N VAL A 225 1.52 18.51 -11.57
CA VAL A 225 1.78 17.60 -10.44
C VAL A 225 2.09 16.21 -10.98
N VAL A 226 3.28 15.68 -10.72
CA VAL A 226 3.59 14.27 -10.95
C VAL A 226 3.29 13.48 -9.68
N TRP A 227 2.30 12.60 -9.75
CA TRP A 227 1.94 11.71 -8.65
C TRP A 227 2.65 10.36 -8.78
N ILE A 228 3.58 10.08 -7.87
CA ILE A 228 4.27 8.79 -7.77
C ILE A 228 3.34 7.81 -7.04
N ALA A 229 2.63 6.99 -7.82
CA ALA A 229 1.50 6.21 -7.33
C ALA A 229 1.77 4.70 -7.28
N SER A 230 1.01 4.03 -6.40
CA SER A 230 0.80 2.59 -6.53
C SER A 230 -0.23 2.31 -7.62
N ALA A 231 -0.01 1.29 -8.46
CA ALA A 231 -0.95 0.86 -9.49
C ALA A 231 -2.36 0.55 -8.94
N ILE A 232 -2.45 0.04 -7.70
CA ILE A 232 -3.72 -0.29 -7.05
C ILE A 232 -4.31 0.84 -6.19
N SER A 233 -3.68 2.03 -6.16
CA SER A 233 -4.19 3.15 -5.37
C SER A 233 -5.53 3.64 -5.92
N ARG A 234 -6.53 3.77 -5.03
CA ARG A 234 -7.88 4.30 -5.33
C ARG A 234 -8.12 5.70 -4.78
N ALA A 235 -7.07 6.36 -4.27
CA ALA A 235 -7.20 7.65 -3.63
C ALA A 235 -7.62 8.79 -4.58
N ASN A 236 -7.71 8.55 -5.89
CA ASN A 236 -8.09 9.50 -6.95
C ASN A 236 -7.52 10.92 -6.76
N PHE A 237 -6.21 11.09 -6.98
CA PHE A 237 -5.60 12.41 -7.07
C PHE A 237 -5.56 12.93 -8.52
N GLU A 238 -6.00 12.13 -9.51
CA GLU A 238 -5.97 12.50 -10.93
C GLU A 238 -7.03 13.56 -11.28
N ASP A 239 -8.01 13.76 -10.39
CA ASP A 239 -9.09 14.71 -10.54
C ASP A 239 -9.04 15.77 -9.42
N PRO A 240 -8.33 16.90 -9.65
CA PRO A 240 -8.24 18.01 -8.69
C PRO A 240 -9.57 18.68 -8.37
N GLU A 241 -10.56 18.63 -9.27
CA GLU A 241 -11.90 19.17 -9.02
C GLU A 241 -12.54 18.47 -7.80
N MET A 242 -12.24 17.17 -7.63
CA MET A 242 -12.70 16.37 -6.50
C MET A 242 -11.95 16.63 -5.18
N TRP A 243 -10.94 17.51 -5.15
CA TRP A 243 -10.15 17.72 -3.92
C TRP A 243 -10.86 18.57 -2.86
N GLY A 244 -11.96 19.25 -3.24
CA GLY A 244 -12.78 20.08 -2.34
C GLY A 244 -14.15 19.50 -1.96
N ALA A 245 -14.54 18.33 -2.48
CA ALA A 245 -15.92 17.86 -2.36
C ALA A 245 -16.11 16.87 -1.19
N GLU A 246 -16.40 17.40 0.01
CA GLU A 246 -17.52 16.98 0.90
C GLU A 246 -17.45 17.64 2.32
N LYS A 247 -18.45 18.53 2.57
CA LYS A 247 -19.31 18.84 3.76
C LYS A 247 -18.76 18.60 5.19
N GLU A 248 -18.91 19.44 6.22
CA GLU A 248 -19.83 20.50 6.66
C GLU A 248 -19.04 21.38 7.66
N GLU A 249 -19.07 22.72 7.60
CA GLU A 249 -19.06 23.65 8.77
C GLU A 249 -18.92 25.14 8.40
N GLU A 250 -18.46 25.51 7.21
CA GLU A 250 -18.39 26.93 6.83
C GLU A 250 -19.37 27.23 5.70
N LYS A 251 -20.56 27.73 6.08
CA LYS A 251 -21.64 28.11 5.16
C LYS A 251 -21.49 29.50 4.53
N ASP A 252 -20.46 30.26 4.88
CA ASP A 252 -20.37 31.69 4.50
C ASP A 252 -19.16 32.08 3.64
N SER A 253 -18.44 31.12 3.06
CA SER A 253 -17.30 31.42 2.18
C SER A 253 -17.62 31.09 0.73
N ASN A 254 -17.64 32.13 -0.11
CA ASN A 254 -17.51 32.05 -1.56
C ASN A 254 -16.17 31.37 -1.90
N TYR A 255 -16.11 30.04 -1.78
CA TYR A 255 -14.91 29.26 -2.04
C TYR A 255 -14.82 28.95 -3.54
N ASP A 256 -14.06 29.76 -4.26
CA ASP A 256 -13.54 29.37 -5.57
C ASP A 256 -12.56 28.21 -5.39
N ASN A 257 -12.90 27.03 -5.90
CA ASN A 257 -12.04 25.84 -5.85
C ASN A 257 -10.83 26.03 -6.80
N LYS A 258 -9.80 26.73 -6.33
CA LYS A 258 -8.57 27.01 -7.09
C LYS A 258 -7.72 25.76 -7.39
N ALA A 259 -8.11 24.57 -6.91
CA ALA A 259 -7.52 23.30 -7.31
C ALA A 259 -7.65 23.02 -8.82
N ASN A 260 -8.58 23.69 -9.51
CA ASN A 260 -8.82 23.56 -10.96
C ASN A 260 -7.62 24.00 -11.83
N HIS A 261 -6.59 24.62 -11.25
CA HIS A 261 -5.35 24.99 -11.96
C HIS A 261 -4.25 23.92 -11.87
N ALA A 262 -4.49 22.79 -11.20
CA ALA A 262 -3.55 21.69 -11.15
C ALA A 262 -3.79 20.69 -12.30
N ASN A 263 -2.72 20.28 -12.97
CA ASN A 263 -2.72 19.18 -13.93
C ASN A 263 -1.97 18.00 -13.31
N VAL A 264 -2.67 16.91 -12.97
CA VAL A 264 -2.06 15.79 -12.25
C VAL A 264 -1.77 14.62 -13.18
N THR A 265 -0.49 14.32 -13.39
CA THR A 265 -0.05 13.12 -14.09
C THR A 265 0.28 12.02 -13.10
N ARG A 266 -0.49 10.93 -13.14
CA ARG A 266 -0.19 9.73 -12.36
C ARG A 266 0.86 8.86 -13.04
N ILE A 267 1.90 8.51 -12.29
CA ILE A 267 2.90 7.53 -12.72
C ILE A 267 2.88 6.33 -11.76
N ASN A 268 2.48 5.18 -12.28
CA ASN A 268 2.40 3.94 -11.51
C ASN A 268 3.78 3.29 -11.39
N CYS A 269 4.52 3.61 -10.32
CA CYS A 269 5.90 3.13 -10.14
C CYS A 269 6.00 1.81 -9.36
N TYR A 270 4.93 1.39 -8.66
CA TYR A 270 4.93 0.17 -7.88
C TYR A 270 3.53 -0.38 -7.66
N ASP A 271 3.44 -1.61 -7.19
CA ASP A 271 2.22 -2.34 -6.92
C ASP A 271 2.37 -3.21 -5.67
N THR A 272 1.25 -3.59 -5.07
CA THR A 272 1.21 -4.54 -3.95
C THR A 272 0.59 -5.84 -4.43
N LYS A 273 1.41 -6.89 -4.53
CA LYS A 273 0.94 -8.23 -4.90
C LYS A 273 0.68 -9.08 -3.66
N GLY A 274 -0.42 -9.83 -3.69
CA GLY A 274 -0.68 -10.89 -2.72
C GLY A 274 0.35 -12.02 -2.85
N ILE A 275 0.63 -12.69 -1.74
CA ILE A 275 1.46 -13.90 -1.71
C ILE A 275 0.51 -15.10 -1.59
N CYS A 276 0.69 -16.11 -2.42
CA CYS A 276 -0.07 -17.36 -2.36
C CYS A 276 0.73 -18.43 -1.62
N TYR A 277 0.07 -19.16 -0.73
CA TYR A 277 0.62 -20.24 0.07
C TYR A 277 -0.06 -21.56 -0.30
N SER A 278 0.72 -22.58 -0.66
CA SER A 278 0.20 -23.90 -1.05
C SER A 278 0.05 -24.87 0.13
N LYS A 279 0.88 -24.75 1.17
CA LYS A 279 0.97 -25.75 2.27
C LYS A 279 1.10 -25.16 3.68
N THR A 280 0.87 -23.86 3.86
CA THR A 280 1.06 -23.22 5.17
C THR A 280 -0.20 -23.34 6.02
N LYS A 281 -0.13 -24.05 7.15
CA LYS A 281 -1.20 -24.09 8.15
C LYS A 281 -0.93 -23.08 9.26
N LEU A 282 -1.95 -22.31 9.61
CA LEU A 282 -1.94 -21.44 10.79
C LEU A 282 -2.83 -22.01 11.88
N ASN A 283 -2.38 -21.88 13.12
CA ASN A 283 -3.16 -22.24 14.29
C ASN A 283 -4.34 -21.27 14.45
N GLU A 284 -5.55 -21.79 14.54
CA GLU A 284 -6.81 -21.03 14.64
C GLU A 284 -6.89 -20.20 15.93
N ASN A 285 -6.14 -20.61 16.96
CA ASN A 285 -6.05 -19.89 18.23
C ASN A 285 -5.12 -18.67 18.17
N SER A 286 -4.55 -18.34 17.01
CA SER A 286 -3.66 -17.18 16.85
C SER A 286 -4.44 -15.87 16.76
N ILE A 287 -3.80 -14.77 17.18
CA ILE A 287 -4.29 -13.41 16.94
C ILE A 287 -3.72 -12.93 15.62
N ILE A 288 -4.56 -12.59 14.66
CA ILE A 288 -4.10 -12.13 13.34
C ILE A 288 -3.97 -10.60 13.34
N CYS A 289 -2.81 -10.07 12.96
CA CYS A 289 -2.54 -8.63 12.87
C CYS A 289 -2.44 -8.19 11.39
N LEU A 290 -3.38 -7.36 10.94
CA LEU A 290 -3.56 -6.95 9.53
C LEU A 290 -3.45 -5.43 9.36
N MET A 291 -2.48 -4.96 8.57
CA MET A 291 -2.12 -3.53 8.54
C MET A 291 -2.54 -2.80 7.26
N SER A 292 -3.24 -3.47 6.34
CA SER A 292 -3.74 -2.88 5.08
C SER A 292 -4.81 -3.76 4.45
N ASN A 293 -5.68 -3.18 3.62
CA ASN A 293 -6.71 -3.93 2.88
C ASN A 293 -6.10 -5.01 1.97
N SER A 294 -4.96 -4.73 1.31
CA SER A 294 -4.29 -5.73 0.47
C SER A 294 -3.81 -6.94 1.29
N ALA A 295 -3.34 -6.70 2.52
CA ALA A 295 -2.98 -7.79 3.44
C ALA A 295 -4.22 -8.58 3.90
N VAL A 296 -5.35 -7.91 4.14
CA VAL A 296 -6.63 -8.56 4.49
C VAL A 296 -7.08 -9.50 3.38
N LEU A 297 -7.15 -9.01 2.13
CA LEU A 297 -7.59 -9.81 1.00
C LEU A 297 -6.69 -11.02 0.77
N SER A 298 -5.38 -10.81 0.74
CA SER A 298 -4.44 -11.92 0.54
C SER A 298 -4.47 -12.90 1.71
N PHE A 299 -4.55 -12.44 2.96
CA PHE A 299 -4.69 -13.33 4.11
C PHE A 299 -5.95 -14.19 4.00
N TYR A 300 -7.10 -13.57 3.69
CA TYR A 300 -8.37 -14.28 3.56
C TYR A 300 -8.34 -15.32 2.43
N GLN A 301 -7.77 -14.99 1.27
CA GLN A 301 -7.61 -15.92 0.15
C GLN A 301 -6.79 -17.16 0.53
N ASN A 302 -5.80 -17.02 1.41
CA ASN A 302 -4.92 -18.12 1.82
C ASN A 302 -5.48 -18.93 2.99
N PHE A 303 -6.13 -18.27 3.96
CA PHE A 303 -6.40 -18.87 5.27
C PHE A 303 -7.86 -18.78 5.72
N GLY A 304 -8.72 -18.08 4.99
CA GLY A 304 -10.12 -17.84 5.34
C GLY A 304 -10.31 -16.94 6.57
N ASN A 305 -11.47 -17.08 7.22
CA ASN A 305 -11.92 -16.25 8.34
C ASN A 305 -12.09 -17.00 9.67
N LYS A 306 -11.58 -18.23 9.76
CA LYS A 306 -11.73 -19.15 10.92
C LYS A 306 -11.02 -18.72 12.21
N PHE A 307 -10.42 -17.53 12.25
CA PHE A 307 -9.65 -17.05 13.39
C PHE A 307 -10.53 -16.25 14.33
N ASN A 308 -10.48 -16.60 15.62
CA ASN A 308 -11.34 -15.99 16.62
C ASN A 308 -11.04 -14.50 16.84
N TYR A 309 -9.79 -14.08 16.68
CA TYR A 309 -9.34 -12.74 17.03
C TYR A 309 -8.47 -12.12 15.94
N VAL A 310 -8.89 -10.94 15.48
CA VAL A 310 -8.16 -10.15 14.50
C VAL A 310 -8.00 -8.73 15.00
N ILE A 311 -6.80 -8.19 14.89
CA ILE A 311 -6.53 -6.77 15.07
C ILE A 311 -6.08 -6.17 13.74
N CYS A 312 -6.58 -4.99 13.42
CA CYS A 312 -6.25 -4.33 12.17
C CYS A 312 -5.99 -2.83 12.29
N MET A 313 -5.33 -2.26 11.29
CA MET A 313 -5.03 -0.83 11.25
C MET A 313 -6.16 -0.04 10.57
N GLY A 314 -6.86 0.78 11.35
CA GLY A 314 -7.82 1.76 10.86
C GLY A 314 -9.19 1.21 10.42
N LYS A 315 -10.15 2.13 10.26
CA LYS A 315 -11.56 1.83 9.95
C LYS A 315 -11.77 1.10 8.62
N SER A 316 -10.93 1.37 7.62
CA SER A 316 -11.02 0.73 6.30
C SER A 316 -10.78 -0.78 6.38
N CYS A 317 -9.71 -1.20 7.07
CA CYS A 317 -9.42 -2.62 7.29
C CYS A 317 -10.52 -3.29 8.11
N TYR A 318 -10.99 -2.62 9.16
CA TYR A 318 -12.08 -3.13 10.00
C TYR A 318 -13.34 -3.42 9.18
N THR A 319 -13.76 -2.46 8.34
CA THR A 319 -14.95 -2.59 7.50
C THR A 319 -14.82 -3.76 6.52
N LEU A 320 -13.64 -3.93 5.92
CA LEU A 320 -13.37 -5.05 5.03
C LEU A 320 -13.40 -6.39 5.76
N LEU A 321 -12.81 -6.49 6.95
CA LEU A 321 -12.82 -7.71 7.77
C LEU A 321 -14.24 -8.11 8.19
N LYS A 322 -15.09 -7.14 8.52
CA LYS A 322 -16.51 -7.40 8.83
C LYS A 322 -17.27 -7.91 7.61
N LYS A 323 -17.03 -7.37 6.41
CA LYS A 323 -17.60 -7.90 5.16
C LYS A 323 -17.15 -9.33 4.85
N LEU A 324 -15.97 -9.73 5.33
CA LEU A 324 -15.41 -11.08 5.19
C LEU A 324 -15.80 -12.00 6.36
N ASN A 325 -16.76 -11.60 7.20
CA ASN A 325 -17.32 -12.38 8.32
C ASN A 325 -16.29 -12.78 9.39
N PHE A 326 -15.29 -11.94 9.67
CA PHE A 326 -14.44 -12.12 10.84
C PHE A 326 -15.20 -11.73 12.13
N ILE A 327 -15.08 -12.57 13.16
CA ILE A 327 -15.88 -12.47 14.39
C ILE A 327 -15.40 -11.31 15.27
N ASN A 328 -14.29 -11.49 16.00
CA ASN A 328 -13.78 -10.46 16.91
C ASN A 328 -12.69 -9.64 16.22
N VAL A 329 -13.09 -8.47 15.70
CA VAL A 329 -12.20 -7.54 15.00
C VAL A 329 -11.99 -6.28 15.83
N TYR A 330 -10.72 -5.97 16.11
CA TYR A 330 -10.31 -4.79 16.88
C TYR A 330 -9.49 -3.84 16.00
N TYR A 331 -9.62 -2.53 16.21
CA TYR A 331 -8.80 -1.52 15.52
C TYR A 331 -8.70 -0.22 16.34
N PRO A 332 -7.59 0.52 16.26
CA PRO A 332 -7.49 1.85 16.86
C PRO A 332 -8.23 2.88 15.99
N ALA A 333 -9.06 3.73 16.62
CA ALA A 333 -9.86 4.73 15.90
C ALA A 333 -9.02 5.74 15.11
N ASN A 334 -7.85 6.13 15.63
CA ASN A 334 -6.95 7.13 15.03
C ASN A 334 -5.76 6.51 14.27
N SER A 335 -5.77 5.20 13.99
CA SER A 335 -4.71 4.50 13.23
C SER A 335 -3.27 4.71 13.74
N LYS A 336 -3.08 5.08 15.02
CA LYS A 336 -1.74 5.20 15.61
C LYS A 336 -1.18 3.82 15.94
N LEU A 337 0.10 3.60 15.57
CA LEU A 337 0.79 2.34 15.82
C LEU A 337 0.86 1.99 17.30
N GLU A 338 1.12 2.97 18.16
CA GLU A 338 1.18 2.76 19.62
C GLU A 338 -0.14 2.21 20.18
N LEU A 339 -1.27 2.76 19.75
CA LEU A 339 -2.58 2.30 20.19
C LEU A 339 -2.87 0.89 19.66
N LEU A 340 -2.51 0.58 18.41
CA LEU A 340 -2.59 -0.78 17.88
C LEU A 340 -1.77 -1.75 18.75
N LEU A 341 -0.54 -1.39 19.11
CA LEU A 341 0.35 -2.22 19.93
C LEU A 341 -0.21 -2.44 21.35
N ASN A 342 -0.72 -1.38 21.99
CA ASN A 342 -1.33 -1.48 23.32
C ASN A 342 -2.60 -2.35 23.30
N MET A 343 -3.44 -2.21 22.28
CA MET A 343 -4.61 -3.08 22.09
C MET A 343 -4.20 -4.54 21.89
N LEU A 344 -3.15 -4.79 21.10
CA LEU A 344 -2.64 -6.13 20.84
C LEU A 344 -2.14 -6.80 22.13
N VAL A 345 -1.40 -6.07 22.98
CA VAL A 345 -0.93 -6.57 24.29
C VAL A 345 -2.12 -6.87 25.21
N LYS A 346 -3.08 -5.95 25.33
CA LYS A 346 -4.27 -6.15 26.17
C LYS A 346 -5.08 -7.37 25.71
N LEU A 347 -5.29 -7.51 24.41
CA LEU A 347 -6.01 -8.63 23.82
C LEU A 347 -5.29 -9.96 24.07
N HIS A 348 -3.97 -10.01 23.85
CA HIS A 348 -3.17 -11.21 24.08
C HIS A 348 -3.23 -11.67 25.54
N ARG A 349 -3.06 -10.75 26.50
CA ARG A 349 -3.15 -11.06 27.94
C ARG A 349 -4.54 -11.57 28.32
N LYS A 350 -5.61 -10.93 27.82
CA LYS A 350 -6.99 -11.34 28.07
C LYS A 350 -7.27 -12.77 27.59
N ILE A 351 -6.85 -13.10 26.37
CA ILE A 351 -7.08 -14.44 25.79
C ILE A 351 -6.20 -15.47 26.49
N THR A 352 -4.96 -15.13 26.83
CA THR A 352 -4.05 -16.01 27.57
C THR A 352 -4.62 -16.37 28.94
N LYS A 353 -5.10 -15.37 29.70
CA LYS A 353 -5.76 -15.60 31.00
C LYS A 353 -6.96 -16.54 30.87
N LYS A 354 -7.87 -16.25 29.93
CA LYS A 354 -9.07 -17.07 29.67
C LYS A 354 -8.72 -18.52 29.29
N ASN A 355 -7.65 -18.73 28.52
CA ASN A 355 -7.21 -20.07 28.15
C ASN A 355 -6.59 -20.83 29.32
N ASN A 356 -5.84 -20.15 30.20
CA ASN A 356 -5.28 -20.76 31.40
C ASN A 356 -6.40 -21.21 32.35
N GLU A 357 -7.39 -20.36 32.62
CA GLU A 357 -8.56 -20.70 33.43
C GLU A 357 -9.32 -21.90 32.85
N LYS A 358 -9.55 -21.91 31.52
CA LYS A 358 -10.22 -23.04 30.85
C LYS A 358 -9.42 -24.34 30.96
N ASN A 359 -8.09 -24.27 30.84
CA ASN A 359 -7.23 -25.43 30.94
C ASN A 359 -7.20 -25.98 32.37
N GLU A 360 -7.19 -25.11 33.37
CA GLU A 360 -7.28 -25.50 34.79
C GLU A 360 -8.59 -26.25 35.08
N ILE A 361 -9.72 -25.73 34.62
CA ILE A 361 -11.03 -26.41 34.73
C ILE A 361 -11.03 -27.79 34.06
N ILE A 362 -10.46 -27.90 32.85
CA ILE A 362 -10.38 -29.19 32.12
C ILE A 362 -9.48 -30.18 32.87
N THR A 363 -8.37 -29.69 33.44
CA THR A 363 -7.42 -30.53 34.18
C THR A 363 -8.07 -31.06 35.46
N ASN A 364 -8.76 -30.20 36.21
CA ASN A 364 -9.46 -30.58 37.43
C ASN A 364 -10.58 -31.60 37.13
N ARG A 365 -11.39 -31.39 36.08
CA ARG A 365 -12.42 -32.36 35.67
C ARG A 365 -11.85 -33.72 35.25
N LYS A 366 -10.67 -33.74 34.60
CA LYS A 366 -10.00 -35.00 34.23
C LYS A 366 -9.46 -35.73 35.45
N LEU A 367 -8.89 -35.00 36.41
CA LEU A 367 -8.44 -35.56 37.67
C LEU A 367 -9.62 -36.15 38.46
N GLU A 368 -10.74 -35.44 38.57
CA GLU A 368 -11.97 -35.94 39.21
C GLU A 368 -12.53 -37.19 38.52
N ALA A 369 -12.55 -37.22 37.18
CA ALA A 369 -13.01 -38.38 36.42
C ALA A 369 -12.08 -39.60 36.59
N ASN A 370 -10.77 -39.38 36.67
CA ASN A 370 -9.80 -40.44 36.94
C ASN A 370 -9.93 -40.96 38.37
N LEU A 371 -10.10 -40.08 39.36
CA LEU A 371 -10.34 -40.49 40.76
C LEU A 371 -11.60 -41.35 40.91
N ARG A 372 -12.66 -41.07 40.14
CA ARG A 372 -13.89 -41.89 40.15
C ARG A 372 -13.72 -43.24 39.44
N ASN A 373 -12.72 -43.40 38.59
CA ASN A 373 -12.46 -44.64 37.83
C ASN A 373 -11.36 -45.53 38.45
N THR A 374 -10.59 -45.04 39.42
CA THR A 374 -9.60 -45.82 40.15
C THR A 374 -10.11 -46.21 41.54
N THR A 375 -10.87 -47.31 41.60
CA THR A 375 -11.03 -48.11 42.82
C THR A 375 -10.07 -49.29 42.90
N ASN A 376 -9.10 -49.45 42.00
CA ASN A 376 -7.97 -50.36 42.23
C ASN A 376 -6.74 -50.02 41.38
N ASN A 377 -5.58 -50.16 42.03
CA ASN A 377 -4.19 -50.16 41.56
C ASN A 377 -3.45 -48.81 41.41
N ASN A 378 -2.45 -48.71 42.30
CA ASN A 378 -1.52 -47.62 42.53
C ASN A 378 -0.26 -47.69 41.63
N TYR A 379 0.45 -46.55 41.56
CA TYR A 379 1.83 -46.36 41.07
C TYR A 379 2.11 -46.44 39.56
N LYS A 380 1.55 -45.49 38.78
CA LYS A 380 2.17 -44.98 37.55
C LYS A 380 1.70 -43.57 37.12
N HIS A 381 1.07 -42.83 38.03
CA HIS A 381 0.22 -41.69 37.68
C HIS A 381 0.93 -40.32 37.69
N GLU A 382 2.02 -40.15 38.45
CA GLU A 382 2.68 -38.84 38.62
C GLU A 382 3.44 -38.37 37.37
N ASN A 383 4.23 -39.26 36.73
CA ASN A 383 4.97 -38.91 35.51
C ASN A 383 4.05 -38.56 34.31
N GLN A 384 2.82 -39.09 34.26
CA GLN A 384 1.86 -38.73 33.20
C GLN A 384 1.20 -37.37 33.42
N ILE A 385 1.02 -36.96 34.68
CA ILE A 385 0.44 -35.65 35.03
C ILE A 385 1.40 -34.53 34.61
N ASP A 386 2.71 -34.68 34.88
CA ASP A 386 3.71 -33.68 34.49
C ASP A 386 3.89 -33.59 32.97
N ILE A 387 3.85 -34.71 32.24
CA ILE A 387 3.89 -34.73 30.77
C ILE A 387 2.64 -34.06 30.18
N GLN A 388 1.44 -34.26 30.75
CA GLN A 388 0.22 -33.60 30.30
C GLN A 388 0.21 -32.10 30.62
N LYS A 389 0.75 -31.69 31.78
CA LYS A 389 0.96 -30.29 32.17
C LYS A 389 1.93 -29.59 31.22
N PHE A 390 3.04 -30.25 30.85
CA PHE A 390 3.98 -29.79 29.82
C PHE A 390 3.37 -29.70 28.42
N LYS A 391 2.52 -30.67 28.03
CA LYS A 391 1.84 -30.66 26.72
C LYS A 391 0.75 -29.58 26.64
N CYS A 392 0.14 -29.21 27.76
CA CYS A 392 -0.86 -28.14 27.86
C CYS A 392 -0.23 -26.74 27.85
N MET A 393 0.97 -26.58 28.45
CA MET A 393 1.78 -25.35 28.35
C MET A 393 2.24 -25.04 26.90
N ASN A 394 2.19 -26.01 26.00
CA ASN A 394 2.76 -25.93 24.65
C ASN A 394 1.87 -25.27 23.56
N LYS A 395 0.75 -24.62 23.92
CA LYS A 395 -0.08 -23.84 22.98
C LYS A 395 -0.15 -22.36 23.35
N GLN A 396 1.00 -21.73 23.53
CA GLN A 396 1.07 -20.28 23.70
C GLN A 396 0.43 -19.57 22.49
N ILE A 397 -0.52 -18.67 22.75
CA ILE A 397 -1.22 -17.90 21.71
C ILE A 397 -0.20 -17.02 20.99
N ARG A 398 -0.07 -17.21 19.68
CA ARG A 398 0.85 -16.45 18.83
C ARG A 398 0.14 -15.28 18.17
N VAL A 399 0.90 -14.22 17.93
CA VAL A 399 0.47 -13.10 17.09
C VAL A 399 1.03 -13.29 15.70
N VAL A 400 0.16 -13.40 14.70
CA VAL A 400 0.54 -13.54 13.29
C VAL A 400 0.65 -12.17 12.66
N LEU A 401 1.87 -11.79 12.25
CA LEU A 401 2.17 -10.53 11.59
C LEU A 401 2.17 -10.74 10.07
N THR A 402 1.27 -10.05 9.37
CA THR A 402 0.90 -10.36 7.98
C THR A 402 1.47 -9.42 6.93
N ARG A 403 2.22 -8.39 7.32
CA ARG A 403 2.83 -7.45 6.37
C ARG A 403 3.94 -8.13 5.58
N GLU A 404 4.43 -7.45 4.56
CA GLU A 404 5.67 -7.78 3.89
C GLU A 404 6.82 -8.09 4.87
N LYS A 405 7.62 -9.11 4.55
CA LYS A 405 8.57 -9.77 5.47
C LYS A 405 9.39 -8.80 6.33
N HIS A 406 9.92 -7.75 5.72
CA HIS A 406 10.82 -6.79 6.37
C HIS A 406 10.11 -5.62 7.08
N LYS A 407 8.80 -5.44 6.89
CA LYS A 407 8.00 -4.32 7.45
C LYS A 407 7.43 -4.61 8.85
N ASN A 408 7.70 -5.79 9.40
CA ASN A 408 7.19 -6.23 10.71
C ASN A 408 8.18 -5.98 11.88
N TYR A 409 9.38 -5.46 11.61
CA TYR A 409 10.46 -5.39 12.62
C TYR A 409 10.07 -4.63 13.89
N GLN A 410 9.50 -3.43 13.78
CA GLN A 410 9.12 -2.62 14.94
C GLN A 410 8.05 -3.31 15.81
N ILE A 411 7.02 -3.88 15.17
CA ILE A 411 5.94 -4.61 15.87
C ILE A 411 6.52 -5.86 16.54
N LYS A 412 7.33 -6.64 15.82
CA LYS A 412 8.01 -7.83 16.36
C LYS A 412 8.86 -7.47 17.58
N LYS A 413 9.69 -6.42 17.47
CA LYS A 413 10.57 -5.95 18.55
C LYS A 413 9.77 -5.53 19.78
N PHE A 414 8.67 -4.79 19.59
CA PHE A 414 7.80 -4.38 20.69
C PHE A 414 7.14 -5.58 21.39
N LEU A 415 6.56 -6.51 20.63
CA LEU A 415 5.89 -7.69 21.19
C LEU A 415 6.87 -8.64 21.89
N HIS A 416 8.08 -8.79 21.35
CA HIS A 416 9.15 -9.55 21.99
C HIS A 416 9.53 -8.96 23.36
N LYS A 417 9.67 -7.63 23.48
CA LYS A 417 9.88 -6.94 24.77
C LYS A 417 8.76 -7.17 25.78
N LYS A 418 7.58 -7.62 25.34
CA LYS A 418 6.42 -7.94 26.19
C LYS A 418 6.22 -9.45 26.37
N ASN A 419 7.20 -10.27 25.98
CA ASN A 419 7.15 -11.75 26.04
C ASN A 419 5.96 -12.35 25.27
N ILE A 420 5.56 -11.71 24.16
CA ILE A 420 4.47 -12.19 23.30
C ILE A 420 5.08 -12.91 22.09
N PRO A 421 4.78 -14.20 21.87
CA PRO A 421 5.30 -14.95 20.74
C PRO A 421 4.68 -14.46 19.42
N THR A 422 5.52 -14.34 18.40
CA THR A 422 5.12 -13.83 17.08
C THR A 422 5.46 -14.82 15.97
N GLN A 423 4.63 -14.86 14.93
CA GLN A 423 4.88 -15.58 13.69
C GLN A 423 4.72 -14.61 12.52
N ILE A 424 5.69 -14.55 11.61
CA ILE A 424 5.60 -13.69 10.42
C ILE A 424 5.08 -14.52 9.25
N ILE A 425 3.94 -14.11 8.68
CA ILE A 425 3.36 -14.69 7.46
C ILE A 425 3.16 -13.58 6.44
N PRO A 426 4.15 -13.31 5.58
CA PRO A 426 4.03 -12.24 4.60
C PRO A 426 2.85 -12.47 3.65
N CYS A 427 1.81 -11.65 3.73
CA CYS A 427 0.65 -11.76 2.83
C CYS A 427 0.82 -10.87 1.60
N ILE A 428 1.72 -9.89 1.63
CA ILE A 428 1.94 -8.96 0.53
C ILE A 428 3.41 -8.77 0.25
N LYS A 429 3.73 -8.48 -1.01
CA LYS A 429 5.04 -8.01 -1.48
C LYS A 429 4.89 -6.77 -2.34
N THR A 430 5.86 -5.88 -2.25
CA THR A 430 5.97 -4.75 -3.17
C THR A 430 6.56 -5.25 -4.49
N GLU A 431 5.91 -4.93 -5.60
CA GLU A 431 6.46 -5.11 -6.95
C GLU A 431 6.72 -3.75 -7.57
N TYR A 432 7.95 -3.50 -8.02
CA TYR A 432 8.29 -2.25 -8.68
C TYR A 432 7.96 -2.34 -10.17
N LYS A 433 7.32 -1.30 -10.70
CA LYS A 433 6.93 -1.20 -12.12
C LYS A 433 8.02 -0.47 -12.88
N HIS A 434 8.78 -1.23 -13.65
CA HIS A 434 9.92 -0.72 -14.40
C HIS A 434 9.54 0.42 -15.36
N GLU A 435 8.47 0.26 -16.13
CA GLU A 435 8.00 1.27 -17.08
C GLU A 435 7.68 2.58 -16.36
N GLY A 436 6.97 2.52 -15.22
CA GLY A 436 6.65 3.70 -14.42
C GLY A 436 7.90 4.40 -13.86
N ILE A 437 8.88 3.64 -13.36
CA ILE A 437 10.15 4.23 -12.87
C ILE A 437 10.92 4.89 -14.02
N THR A 438 10.94 4.27 -15.20
CA THR A 438 11.59 4.83 -16.40
C THR A 438 10.91 6.12 -16.85
N HIS A 439 9.58 6.11 -16.89
CA HIS A 439 8.79 7.29 -17.20
C HIS A 439 9.08 8.42 -16.22
N LEU A 440 9.17 8.13 -14.92
CA LEU A 440 9.55 9.12 -13.90
C LEU A 440 10.96 9.69 -14.14
N CYS A 441 11.94 8.84 -14.46
CA CYS A 441 13.29 9.31 -14.82
C CYS A 441 13.26 10.26 -16.02
N ASN A 442 12.51 9.92 -17.07
CA ASN A 442 12.41 10.73 -18.29
C ASN A 442 11.71 12.06 -18.02
N ALA A 443 10.61 12.06 -17.25
CA ALA A 443 9.90 13.30 -16.87
C ALA A 443 10.84 14.28 -16.13
N PHE A 444 11.67 13.79 -15.22
CA PHE A 444 12.65 14.64 -14.53
C PHE A 444 13.79 15.08 -15.42
N LEU A 445 14.30 14.21 -16.32
CA LEU A 445 15.33 14.59 -17.27
C LEU A 445 14.85 15.71 -18.20
N SER A 446 13.64 15.60 -18.75
CA SER A 446 13.03 16.65 -19.56
C SER A 446 12.93 17.96 -18.78
N HIS A 447 12.41 17.92 -17.55
CA HIS A 447 12.27 19.12 -16.72
C HIS A 447 13.62 19.81 -16.45
N ILE A 448 14.70 19.07 -16.19
CA ILE A 448 16.00 19.67 -15.91
C ILE A 448 16.81 20.05 -17.16
N GLN A 449 16.49 19.48 -18.32
CA GLN A 449 17.15 19.79 -19.60
C GLN A 449 16.51 20.99 -20.31
N GLU A 450 15.25 21.30 -20.03
CA GLU A 450 14.63 22.56 -20.45
C GLU A 450 15.42 23.74 -19.86
N GLY A 451 16.09 24.50 -20.73
CA GLY A 451 16.74 25.76 -20.37
C GLY A 451 15.73 26.78 -19.82
N PRO A 452 16.20 27.83 -19.12
CA PRO A 452 15.32 28.90 -18.62
C PRO A 452 14.42 29.50 -19.71
#